data_AF-X5UT31-F1
#
_entry.id   AF-X5UT31-F1
#
_cell.length_a   1.000
_cell.length_b   1.000
_cell.length_c   1.000
_cell.angle_alpha   90.00
_cell.angle_beta   90.00
_cell.angle_gamma   90.00
#
_symmetry.space_group_name_H-M   'P 1'
#
loop_
_entity.id
_entity.type
_entity.pdbx_description
1 polymer ?
#
loop_
_entity_poly.entity_id
_entity_poly.type
_entity_poly.pdbx_seq_one_letter_code
_entity_poly.pdbx_strand_id
1 'polypeptide(L)'
;MGFFWIVVDRIGHDAILADAIGLADAEQYGEVLTHPGGHYDYWETMKQRGPTWLRARNVSASLLQTDYEDWPRGRVVYSIRDNRPIVYADPRVKTKSRIELVRAAFQIPDADHVIRKDSHYRPSLPSIMPDDEN
;
A
#
# COMPACT_ATOMS: atom_id res chain seq x y z
N MET A 1 0.47 -7.21 9.83
CA MET A 1 1.31 -7.09 8.60
C MET A 1 0.40 -7.13 7.37
N GLY A 2 0.86 -6.78 6.18
CA GLY A 2 0.01 -6.74 5.00
C GLY A 2 0.43 -5.72 3.95
N PHE A 3 -0.51 -5.25 3.15
CA PHE A 3 -0.22 -4.30 2.08
C PHE A 3 -1.16 -3.10 2.15
N PHE A 4 -0.72 -1.97 1.59
CA PHE A 4 -1.44 -0.71 1.69
C PHE A 4 -1.23 0.20 0.48
N TRP A 5 -2.11 1.19 0.41
CA TRP A 5 -2.03 2.37 -0.42
C TRP A 5 -2.30 3.62 0.42
N ILE A 6 -1.59 4.70 0.12
CA ILE A 6 -2.02 6.05 0.47
C ILE A 6 -2.90 6.55 -0.67
N VAL A 7 -4.15 6.81 -0.34
CA VAL A 7 -5.21 7.21 -1.27
C VAL A 7 -5.80 8.55 -0.81
N VAL A 8 -6.81 9.04 -1.51
CA VAL A 8 -7.58 10.21 -1.05
C VAL A 8 -8.91 9.79 -0.44
N ASP A 9 -9.26 10.44 0.67
CA ASP A 9 -10.60 10.38 1.22
C ASP A 9 -11.62 11.12 0.34
N ARG A 10 -12.87 11.17 0.80
CA ARG A 10 -13.97 11.80 0.06
C ARG A 10 -13.86 13.32 -0.07
N ILE A 11 -13.00 13.99 0.70
CA ILE A 11 -12.81 15.44 0.70
C ILE A 11 -11.43 15.86 0.18
N GLY A 12 -10.58 14.90 -0.21
CA GLY A 12 -9.30 15.12 -0.87
C GLY A 12 -8.08 15.05 0.04
N HIS A 13 -8.22 14.59 1.28
CA HIS A 13 -7.08 14.39 2.19
C HIS A 13 -6.47 13.00 2.03
N ASP A 14 -5.19 12.86 2.41
CA ASP A 14 -4.54 11.55 2.50
C ASP A 14 -5.33 10.62 3.43
N ALA A 15 -5.61 9.41 2.95
CA ALA A 15 -6.20 8.32 3.68
C ALA A 15 -5.44 7.02 3.39
N ILE A 16 -5.73 5.98 4.16
CA ILE A 16 -5.11 4.66 3.97
C ILE A 16 -6.16 3.63 3.56
N LEU A 17 -5.84 2.90 2.50
CA LEU A 17 -6.51 1.65 2.15
C LEU A 17 -5.51 0.53 2.43
N ALA A 18 -5.87 -0.41 3.28
CA ALA A 18 -4.97 -1.49 3.68
C ALA A 18 -5.73 -2.79 3.88
N ASP A 19 -4.99 -3.89 3.69
CA ASP A 19 -5.37 -5.21 4.15
C ASP A 19 -4.32 -5.69 5.14
N ALA A 20 -4.74 -6.00 6.36
CA ALA A 20 -3.86 -6.31 7.46
C ALA A 20 -4.28 -7.61 8.14
N ILE A 21 -3.29 -8.47 8.40
CA ILE A 21 -3.46 -9.75 9.08
C ILE A 21 -2.53 -9.86 10.30
N GLY A 22 -2.90 -10.74 11.22
CA GLY A 22 -2.07 -11.13 12.36
C GLY A 22 -0.92 -12.06 11.97
N LEU A 23 -0.01 -12.31 12.91
CA LEU A 23 1.12 -13.23 12.72
C LEU A 23 0.66 -14.67 12.47
N ALA A 24 -0.47 -15.09 13.03
CA ALA A 24 -0.99 -16.45 12.93
C ALA A 24 -1.51 -16.79 11.51
N ASP A 25 -1.96 -15.78 10.76
CA ASP A 25 -2.50 -15.94 9.40
C ASP A 25 -1.45 -15.67 8.31
N ALA A 26 -0.21 -15.37 8.72
CA ALA A 26 0.84 -14.97 7.81
C ALA A 26 1.47 -16.18 7.10
N GLU A 27 1.91 -15.96 5.87
CA GLU A 27 2.72 -16.91 5.13
C GLU A 27 4.20 -16.65 5.39
N GLN A 28 4.97 -17.72 5.62
CA GLN A 28 6.42 -17.62 5.73
C GLN A 28 7.07 -17.67 4.34
N TYR A 29 7.86 -16.65 4.03
CA TYR A 29 8.68 -16.58 2.82
C TYR A 29 10.13 -16.30 3.20
N GLY A 30 10.95 -17.35 3.23
CA GLY A 30 12.33 -17.26 3.73
C GLY A 30 12.37 -16.82 5.21
N GLU A 31 13.04 -15.71 5.50
CA GLU A 31 13.20 -15.14 6.85
C GLU A 31 12.14 -14.08 7.21
N VAL A 32 11.10 -13.92 6.38
CA VAL A 32 10.01 -12.97 6.65
C VAL A 32 8.65 -13.65 6.68
N LEU A 33 7.75 -13.12 7.49
CA LEU A 33 6.32 -13.39 7.44
C LEU A 33 5.65 -12.29 6.61
N THR A 34 4.82 -12.68 5.65
CA THR A 34 4.13 -11.79 4.72
C THR A 34 2.65 -12.16 4.62
N HIS A 35 1.87 -11.24 4.09
CA HIS A 35 0.48 -11.49 3.73
C HIS A 35 0.39 -12.29 2.42
N PRO A 36 -0.40 -13.38 2.36
CA PRO A 36 -0.48 -14.26 1.19
C PRO A 36 -1.15 -13.59 -0.02
N GLY A 37 -2.07 -12.65 0.23
CA GLY A 37 -2.71 -11.84 -0.81
C GLY A 37 -1.79 -10.83 -1.52
N GLY A 38 -2.15 -10.52 -2.76
CA GLY A 38 -1.49 -9.54 -3.63
C GLY A 38 -2.23 -8.21 -3.73
N HIS A 39 -1.48 -7.16 -4.07
CA HIS A 39 -2.03 -5.82 -4.33
C HIS A 39 -3.05 -5.83 -5.47
N TYR A 40 -2.74 -6.54 -6.56
CA TYR A 40 -3.58 -6.62 -7.75
C TYR A 40 -4.95 -7.23 -7.44
N ASP A 41 -4.99 -8.43 -6.86
CA ASP A 41 -6.24 -9.15 -6.58
C ASP A 41 -7.15 -8.36 -5.64
N TYR A 42 -6.56 -7.71 -4.63
CA TYR A 42 -7.31 -6.86 -3.71
C TYR A 42 -7.91 -5.64 -4.43
N TRP A 43 -7.13 -4.98 -5.29
CA TRP A 43 -7.59 -3.81 -6.04
C TRP A 43 -8.73 -4.15 -6.99
N GLU A 44 -8.62 -5.24 -7.74
CA GLU A 44 -9.68 -5.70 -8.64
C GLU A 44 -10.95 -6.10 -7.88
N THR A 45 -10.79 -6.79 -6.74
CA THR A 45 -11.92 -7.09 -5.84
C THR A 45 -12.56 -5.80 -5.31
N MET A 46 -11.77 -4.78 -4.96
CA MET A 46 -12.27 -3.47 -4.55
C MET A 46 -13.08 -2.81 -5.68
N LYS A 47 -12.58 -2.81 -6.91
CA LYS A 47 -13.29 -2.24 -8.08
C LYS A 47 -14.62 -2.93 -8.31
N GLN A 48 -14.67 -4.27 -8.21
CA GLN A 48 -15.90 -5.06 -8.33
C GLN A 48 -16.94 -4.73 -7.25
N ARG A 49 -16.49 -4.44 -6.01
CA ARG A 49 -17.39 -4.03 -4.92
C ARG A 49 -17.96 -2.61 -5.10
N GLY A 50 -17.28 -1.78 -5.89
CA GLY A 50 -17.79 -0.51 -6.38
C GLY A 50 -17.88 0.61 -5.33
N PRO A 51 -18.56 1.72 -5.68
CA PRO A 51 -18.46 2.98 -4.93
C PRO A 51 -19.12 2.92 -3.55
N THR A 52 -20.10 2.04 -3.33
CA THR A 52 -20.73 1.86 -2.02
C THR A 52 -19.74 1.32 -0.98
N TRP A 53 -18.89 0.37 -1.39
CA TRP A 53 -17.88 -0.22 -0.52
C TRP A 53 -16.79 0.78 -0.13
N LEU A 54 -16.39 1.63 -1.08
CA LEU A 54 -15.43 2.73 -0.85
C LEU A 54 -16.00 3.81 0.08
N ARG A 55 -17.28 4.19 -0.10
CA ARG A 55 -17.95 5.16 0.78
C ARG A 55 -17.98 4.70 2.23
N ALA A 56 -18.22 3.40 2.48
CA ALA A 56 -18.21 2.83 3.83
C ALA A 56 -16.83 2.91 4.51
N ARG A 57 -15.76 3.11 3.75
CA ARG A 57 -14.37 3.29 4.23
C ARG A 57 -13.89 4.73 4.18
N ASN A 58 -14.78 5.67 3.88
CA ASN A 58 -14.45 7.08 3.67
C ASN A 58 -13.37 7.32 2.59
N VAL A 59 -13.28 6.45 1.58
CA VAL A 59 -12.32 6.59 0.47
C VAL A 59 -13.04 7.13 -0.78
N SER A 60 -12.33 7.92 -1.59
CA SER A 60 -12.87 8.50 -2.82
C SER A 60 -13.25 7.44 -3.86
N ALA A 61 -14.33 7.69 -4.61
CA ALA A 61 -14.72 6.85 -5.74
C ALA A 61 -13.78 7.00 -6.97
N SER A 62 -12.90 8.02 -6.97
CA SER A 62 -11.89 8.22 -8.03
C SER A 62 -10.98 7.00 -8.22
N LEU A 63 -10.77 6.20 -7.16
CA LEU A 63 -9.98 4.97 -7.21
C LEU A 63 -10.48 3.96 -8.24
N LEU A 64 -11.78 3.98 -8.57
CA LEU A 64 -12.37 3.06 -9.55
C LEU A 64 -11.89 3.35 -10.99
N GLN A 65 -11.34 4.54 -11.23
CA GLN A 65 -10.86 5.00 -12.54
C GLN A 65 -9.33 4.96 -12.67
N THR A 66 -8.65 4.36 -11.69
CA THR A 66 -7.19 4.29 -11.62
C THR A 66 -6.75 2.85 -11.39
N ASP A 67 -5.50 2.58 -11.71
CA ASP A 67 -4.87 1.30 -11.39
C ASP A 67 -4.20 1.35 -10.02
N TYR A 68 -4.00 0.16 -9.45
CA TYR A 68 -3.36 0.02 -8.14
C TYR A 68 -1.94 0.60 -8.11
N GLU A 69 -1.32 0.78 -9.27
CA GLU A 69 0.04 1.32 -9.40
C GLU A 69 0.13 2.85 -9.31
N ASP A 70 -0.97 3.53 -9.67
CA ASP A 70 -1.05 5.00 -9.71
C ASP A 70 -0.88 5.60 -8.31
N TRP A 71 -1.25 4.84 -7.28
CA TRP A 71 -1.27 5.28 -5.89
C TRP A 71 0.01 4.88 -5.14
N PRO A 72 0.55 5.75 -4.25
CA PRO A 72 1.65 5.39 -3.37
C PRO A 72 1.31 4.15 -2.56
N ARG A 73 2.07 3.07 -2.73
CA ARG A 73 1.75 1.77 -2.15
C ARG A 73 2.94 1.16 -1.44
N GLY A 74 2.67 0.13 -0.64
CA GLY A 74 3.72 -0.61 0.03
C GLY A 74 3.23 -1.89 0.67
N ARG A 75 4.17 -2.56 1.34
CA ARG A 75 3.96 -3.81 2.07
C ARG A 75 4.71 -3.78 3.39
N VAL A 76 4.00 -4.17 4.44
CA VAL A 76 4.55 -4.42 5.77
C VAL A 76 4.72 -5.92 5.92
N VAL A 77 5.95 -6.35 6.15
CA VAL A 77 6.29 -7.74 6.50
C VAL A 77 6.82 -7.79 7.92
N TYR A 78 6.92 -8.97 8.51
CA TYR A 78 7.60 -9.17 9.78
C TYR A 78 8.89 -9.95 9.58
N SER A 79 10.03 -9.41 10.01
CA SER A 79 11.30 -10.13 9.97
C SER A 79 11.40 -11.06 11.16
N ILE A 80 11.54 -12.36 10.89
CA ILE A 80 11.76 -13.37 11.93
C ILE A 80 13.14 -13.15 12.57
N ARG A 81 14.16 -12.90 11.73
CA ARG A 81 15.53 -12.68 12.16
C ARG A 81 15.70 -11.44 13.05
N ASP A 82 15.13 -10.32 12.64
CA ASP A 82 15.28 -9.05 13.36
C ASP A 82 14.16 -8.85 14.40
N ASN A 83 13.19 -9.77 14.49
CA ASN A 83 12.02 -9.74 15.37
C ASN A 83 11.26 -8.39 15.36
N ARG A 84 11.05 -7.83 14.17
CA ARG A 84 10.44 -6.50 13.97
C ARG A 84 9.75 -6.36 12.60
N PRO A 85 8.79 -5.44 12.45
CA PRO A 85 8.19 -5.18 11.15
C PRO A 85 9.12 -4.36 10.23
N ILE A 86 9.07 -4.67 8.94
CA ILE A 86 9.77 -3.95 7.88
C ILE A 86 8.73 -3.42 6.90
N VAL A 87 8.86 -2.14 6.54
CA VAL A 87 7.97 -1.47 5.59
C VAL A 87 8.73 -1.25 4.28
N TYR A 88 8.28 -1.90 3.22
CA TYR A 88 8.71 -1.62 1.85
C TYR A 88 7.68 -0.69 1.21
N ALA A 89 8.09 0.49 0.77
CA ALA A 89 7.13 1.48 0.28
C ALA A 89 7.67 2.33 -0.86
N ASP A 90 6.73 2.79 -1.68
CA ASP A 90 6.92 3.87 -2.63
C ASP A 90 7.53 5.11 -1.93
N PRO A 91 8.53 5.79 -2.53
CA PRO A 91 9.07 7.06 -2.00
C PRO A 91 8.01 8.12 -1.64
N ARG A 92 6.87 8.15 -2.33
CA ARG A 92 5.74 9.07 -2.09
C ARG A 92 5.09 8.87 -0.71
N VAL A 93 5.34 7.74 -0.02
CA VAL A 93 4.81 7.44 1.33
C VAL A 93 5.61 8.13 2.44
N LYS A 94 6.81 8.67 2.16
CA LYS A 94 7.79 9.05 3.20
C LYS A 94 7.49 10.35 3.98
N THR A 95 6.33 10.96 3.82
CA THR A 95 5.96 12.11 4.65
C THR A 95 5.55 11.63 6.04
N LYS A 96 5.76 12.47 7.07
CA LYS A 96 5.44 12.11 8.46
C LYS A 96 3.97 11.67 8.62
N SER A 97 3.03 12.43 8.05
CA SER A 97 1.60 12.13 8.09
C SER A 97 1.23 10.78 7.45
N ARG A 98 1.84 10.44 6.31
CA ARG A 98 1.60 9.17 5.61
C ARG A 98 2.21 7.99 6.36
N ILE A 99 3.38 8.17 6.97
CA ILE A 99 3.98 7.16 7.85
C ILE A 99 3.07 6.90 9.06
N GLU A 100 2.49 7.93 9.66
CA GLU A 100 1.54 7.79 10.77
C GLU A 100 0.28 7.01 10.36
N LEU A 101 -0.25 7.24 9.16
CA LEU A 101 -1.34 6.44 8.60
C LEU A 101 -0.98 4.95 8.49
N VAL A 102 0.19 4.64 7.93
CA VAL A 102 0.68 3.25 7.80
C VAL A 102 0.84 2.62 9.18
N ARG A 103 1.45 3.33 10.13
CA ARG A 103 1.65 2.82 11.48
C ARG A 103 0.34 2.54 12.20
N ALA A 104 -0.65 3.43 12.08
CA ALA A 104 -1.97 3.23 12.65
C ALA A 104 -2.66 1.99 12.05
N ALA A 105 -2.63 1.83 10.72
CA ALA A 105 -3.28 0.70 10.04
C ALA A 105 -2.66 -0.67 10.39
N PHE A 106 -1.35 -0.71 10.65
CA PHE A 106 -0.64 -1.96 10.96
C PHE A 106 -0.24 -2.10 12.44
N GLN A 107 -0.71 -1.20 13.32
CA GLN A 107 -0.43 -1.18 14.76
C GLN A 107 1.08 -1.22 15.08
N ILE A 108 1.88 -0.45 14.33
CA ILE A 108 3.35 -0.42 14.46
C ILE A 108 3.79 0.64 15.50
N PRO A 109 4.53 0.26 16.56
CA PRO A 109 5.08 1.20 17.54
C PRO A 109 6.06 2.22 16.93
N ASP A 110 6.21 3.40 17.56
CA ASP A 110 7.05 4.51 17.03
C ASP A 110 8.51 4.10 16.80
N ALA A 111 9.02 3.23 17.66
CA ALA A 111 10.42 2.84 17.69
C ALA A 111 10.78 1.70 16.72
N ASP A 112 9.81 1.06 16.07
CA ASP A 112 10.01 -0.30 15.56
C ASP A 112 9.66 -0.48 14.08
N HIS A 113 10.27 0.29 13.18
CA HIS A 113 10.18 0.00 11.75
C HIS A 113 11.38 0.48 10.94
N VAL A 114 11.66 -0.23 9.85
CA VAL A 114 12.62 0.18 8.83
C VAL A 114 11.87 0.43 7.52
N ILE A 115 11.92 1.66 7.02
CA ILE A 115 11.39 2.00 5.68
C ILE A 115 12.46 1.75 4.64
N ARG A 116 12.30 0.71 3.83
CA ARG A 116 13.20 0.39 2.72
C ARG A 116 12.63 0.89 1.40
N LYS A 117 13.51 1.42 0.53
CA LYS A 117 13.16 1.72 -0.86
C LYS A 117 13.06 0.39 -1.61
N ASP A 118 12.01 0.22 -2.38
CA ASP A 118 11.83 -0.94 -3.25
C ASP A 118 11.38 -0.46 -4.63
N SER A 119 12.11 -0.84 -5.66
CA SER A 119 11.85 -0.46 -7.05
C SER A 119 10.54 -1.04 -7.58
N HIS A 120 10.05 -2.13 -7.00
CA HIS A 120 8.77 -2.76 -7.35
C HIS A 120 7.56 -1.87 -7.03
N TYR A 121 7.70 -0.90 -6.11
CA TYR A 121 6.65 0.04 -5.75
C TYR A 121 6.77 1.41 -6.43
N ARG A 122 7.56 1.53 -7.50
CA ARG A 122 7.50 2.73 -8.34
C ARG A 122 6.34 2.58 -9.31
N PRO A 123 5.57 3.66 -9.59
CA PRO A 123 4.68 3.64 -10.74
C PRO A 123 5.54 3.38 -11.99
N SER A 124 4.99 2.60 -12.93
CA SER A 124 5.53 2.53 -14.28
C SER A 124 5.56 3.96 -14.83
N LEU A 125 6.73 4.41 -15.30
CA LEU A 125 6.80 5.72 -15.97
C LEU A 125 5.84 5.66 -17.17
N PRO A 126 5.03 6.71 -17.43
CA PRO A 126 4.35 6.79 -18.71
C PRO A 126 5.41 6.69 -19.80
N SER A 127 5.22 5.76 -20.73
CA SER A 127 6.06 5.62 -21.91
C SER A 127 5.93 6.92 -22.69
N ILE A 128 6.86 7.86 -22.50
CA ILE A 128 7.02 9.00 -23.39
C ILE A 128 7.51 8.38 -24.70
N MET A 129 6.55 8.06 -25.58
CA MET A 129 6.84 7.93 -26.99
C MET A 129 7.33 9.32 -27.42
N PRO A 130 8.56 9.48 -27.93
CA PRO A 130 8.90 10.75 -28.55
C PRO A 130 7.96 10.93 -29.74
N ASP A 131 7.32 12.10 -29.80
CA ASP A 131 6.65 12.57 -31.00
C ASP A 131 7.70 12.60 -32.11
N ASP A 132 7.59 11.67 -33.07
CA ASP A 132 8.31 11.78 -34.33
C ASP A 132 7.68 12.94 -35.12
N GLU A 133 8.44 14.03 -35.21
CA GLU A 133 8.20 15.16 -36.08
C GLU A 133 8.00 14.70 -37.54
N ASN A 134 6.96 15.23 -38.19
CA ASN A 134 7.00 15.50 -39.64
C ASN A 134 6.23 16.77 -39.99
#